data_AF-A0A523L8N4-F1
#
_entry.id   AF-A0A523L8N4-F1
#
_cell.length_a   1.000
_cell.length_b   1.000
_cell.length_c   1.000
_cell.angle_alpha   90.00
_cell.angle_beta   90.00
_cell.angle_gamma   90.00
#
_symmetry.space_group_name_H-M   'P 1'
#
loop_
_entity.id
_entity.type
_entity.pdbx_description
1 polymer ?
#
loop_
_entity_poly.entity_id
_entity_poly.type
_entity_poly.pdbx_seq_one_letter_code
_entity_poly.pdbx_strand_id
1 'polypeptide(L)'
;PRLADGREIPCFALTGPDAGSDAGSIPDTGVVCKGKFKGKQVLGLRLNWEKRYITLGPIATVLGLAFKVYDPDALLGGDADLGITCALIPADIPGITIGNRHFPMNAAFQNGPNSGKDVFVPIDYIIGGQKNIGVGWRMLVESLSAGRGISLPALGAAAGKSVARTTGAYARVRKQFKTSIGKFEGVEEALARIGGLAYMTDAGRLLTLSALDSGEKPSVVTAILKYYNTEFMRQMINDSMDIHGGRGICMGPSNYIARPYQILPVGITVEGANILTRSMIIFGQGAIRCHPYLVSEMEAAVMVDQAASERAFDQAMTGHIIYLLSNVCRAFIYGISGSHLATSPTPGRIATYYQRLSQMSAAFAVTADLALIVLGGAFKRKEKLSGRFADVLGYMFYASAVLKKFEDDGRPKADVPLLEWSAKHCLYQIQMALDEILRNFPIKWLGLIVRTIIFPLGLSLRQPNDFLGHRVAALLIKPGKARDRLTQGIYISDDPDDITGCLEDALKKVILAEPIERRLRADHQVKSDLQSYQQWIDELVTKDLISSTDAKILLSAQVATRKVIMVDDFSPQELGIKRAKNSPKKKKLPKKKPKVASVT
;
A
#
# COMPACT_ATOMS: atom_id res chain seq x y z
N PRO A 1 -26.17 -13.22 11.74
CA PRO A 1 -26.98 -13.61 10.55
C PRO A 1 -27.28 -12.45 9.59
N ARG A 2 -28.03 -11.42 10.01
CA ARG A 2 -28.47 -10.32 9.11
C ARG A 2 -27.35 -9.43 8.54
N LEU A 3 -26.21 -9.33 9.23
CA LEU A 3 -25.02 -8.66 8.70
C LEU A 3 -24.38 -9.46 7.56
N ALA A 4 -24.41 -10.80 7.65
CA ALA A 4 -23.75 -11.68 6.69
C ALA A 4 -24.53 -11.79 5.37
N ASP A 5 -25.85 -11.65 5.39
CA ASP A 5 -26.71 -11.63 4.21
C ASP A 5 -27.05 -10.22 3.69
N GLY A 6 -26.46 -9.18 4.29
CA GLY A 6 -26.57 -7.79 3.82
C GLY A 6 -27.89 -7.09 4.13
N ARG A 7 -28.82 -7.72 4.89
CA ARG A 7 -30.05 -7.04 5.35
C ARG A 7 -29.76 -5.92 6.34
N GLU A 8 -28.73 -6.09 7.15
CA GLU A 8 -28.18 -5.03 7.99
C GLU A 8 -26.88 -4.51 7.38
N ILE A 9 -26.77 -3.20 7.22
CA ILE A 9 -25.59 -2.51 6.72
C ILE A 9 -24.90 -1.83 7.90
N PRO A 10 -23.77 -2.37 8.39
CA PRO A 10 -23.06 -1.79 9.51
C PRO A 10 -22.22 -0.60 9.05
N CYS A 11 -22.07 0.37 9.94
CA CYS A 11 -20.97 1.32 9.85
C CYS A 11 -20.23 1.41 11.18
N PHE A 12 -19.00 1.91 11.13
CA PHE A 12 -18.14 2.02 12.31
C PHE A 12 -17.82 3.48 12.61
N ALA A 13 -18.48 4.03 13.62
CA ALA A 13 -18.53 5.43 13.97
C ALA A 13 -17.53 5.77 15.09
N LEU A 14 -16.25 5.89 14.72
CA LEU A 14 -15.17 6.27 15.64
C LEU A 14 -14.72 7.73 15.45
N THR A 15 -14.41 8.11 14.21
CA THR A 15 -13.80 9.41 13.89
C THR A 15 -14.82 10.55 13.98
N GLY A 16 -14.43 11.63 14.69
CA GLY A 16 -15.18 12.87 14.83
C GLY A 16 -14.45 14.08 14.23
N PRO A 17 -15.07 15.27 14.27
CA PRO A 17 -14.43 16.54 13.93
C PRO A 17 -13.13 16.78 14.70
N ASP A 18 -13.13 16.50 16.01
CA ASP A 18 -12.02 16.82 16.91
C ASP A 18 -11.04 15.67 17.14
N ALA A 19 -11.43 14.43 16.81
CA ALA A 19 -10.62 13.24 17.05
C ALA A 19 -10.58 12.32 15.82
N GLY A 20 -9.37 12.14 15.28
CA GLY A 20 -9.08 11.20 14.19
C GLY A 20 -7.95 10.25 14.58
N SER A 21 -6.71 10.69 14.37
CA SER A 21 -5.51 9.94 14.73
C SER A 21 -5.37 9.71 16.24
N ASP A 22 -5.77 10.70 17.04
CA ASP A 22 -5.86 10.58 18.50
C ASP A 22 -7.26 10.07 18.90
N ALA A 23 -7.53 8.81 18.57
CA ALA A 23 -8.83 8.18 18.80
C ALA A 23 -9.15 7.97 20.30
N GLY A 24 -8.16 8.09 21.20
CA GLY A 24 -8.39 8.05 22.65
C GLY A 24 -9.07 9.32 23.19
N SER A 25 -8.94 10.42 22.46
CA SER A 25 -9.42 11.75 22.88
C SER A 25 -10.79 12.11 22.32
N ILE A 26 -11.60 11.12 21.90
CA ILE A 26 -12.97 11.38 21.41
C ILE A 26 -13.80 12.18 22.44
N PRO A 27 -14.58 13.18 22.01
CA PRO A 27 -15.41 13.99 22.90
C PRO A 27 -16.81 13.39 23.11
N ASP A 28 -17.18 12.35 22.36
CA ASP A 28 -18.52 11.76 22.38
C ASP A 28 -18.82 11.11 23.73
N THR A 29 -20.02 11.34 24.26
CA THR A 29 -20.37 10.98 25.64
C THR A 29 -21.55 10.04 25.73
N GLY A 30 -21.57 9.24 26.78
CA GLY A 30 -22.72 8.45 27.22
C GLY A 30 -22.89 8.53 28.72
N VAL A 31 -23.97 9.17 29.18
CA VAL A 31 -24.26 9.33 30.61
C VAL A 31 -25.21 8.23 31.06
N VAL A 32 -24.81 7.47 32.08
CA VAL A 32 -25.64 6.42 32.68
C VAL A 32 -26.90 7.06 33.27
N CYS A 33 -28.06 6.55 32.89
CA CYS A 33 -29.34 7.03 33.41
C CYS A 33 -30.43 5.95 33.30
N LYS A 34 -31.57 6.18 33.97
CA LYS A 34 -32.78 5.40 33.72
C LYS A 34 -33.62 6.10 32.65
N GLY A 35 -34.11 5.34 31.68
CA GLY A 35 -34.98 5.84 30.61
C GLY A 35 -36.06 4.84 30.22
N LYS A 36 -37.08 5.32 29.49
CA LYS A 36 -38.16 4.48 29.01
C LYS A 36 -37.76 3.85 27.67
N PHE A 37 -37.73 2.52 27.61
CA PHE A 37 -37.49 1.75 26.39
C PHE A 37 -38.55 0.67 26.25
N LYS A 38 -39.21 0.63 25.08
CA LYS A 38 -40.33 -0.30 24.80
C LYS A 38 -41.38 -0.35 25.91
N GLY A 39 -41.74 0.83 26.45
CA GLY A 39 -42.75 0.96 27.50
C GLY A 39 -42.28 0.73 28.94
N LYS A 40 -41.05 0.22 29.17
CA LYS A 40 -40.51 -0.07 30.50
C LYS A 40 -39.40 0.90 30.88
N GLN A 41 -39.32 1.26 32.16
CA GLN A 41 -38.18 1.99 32.70
C GLN A 41 -37.00 1.02 32.82
N VAL A 42 -35.89 1.29 32.14
CA VAL A 42 -34.69 0.45 32.13
C VAL A 42 -33.45 1.30 32.36
N LEU A 43 -32.37 0.65 32.82
CA LEU A 43 -31.05 1.25 32.87
C LEU A 43 -30.46 1.34 31.46
N GLY A 44 -29.81 2.47 31.16
CA GLY A 44 -29.22 2.70 29.85
C GLY A 44 -28.29 3.90 29.86
N LEU A 45 -28.04 4.41 28.66
CA LEU A 45 -27.13 5.52 28.41
C LEU A 45 -27.86 6.59 27.60
N ARG A 46 -27.65 7.85 27.96
CA ARG A 46 -27.99 9.00 27.12
C ARG A 46 -26.75 9.44 26.36
N LEU A 47 -26.79 9.30 25.05
CA LEU A 47 -25.65 9.46 24.16
C LEU A 47 -25.70 10.80 23.42
N ASN A 48 -24.53 11.42 23.28
CA ASN A 48 -24.31 12.60 22.45
C ASN A 48 -23.03 12.40 21.63
N TRP A 49 -23.11 12.57 20.31
CA TRP A 49 -21.96 12.38 19.42
C TRP A 49 -22.07 13.18 18.12
N GLU A 50 -20.91 13.43 17.53
CA GLU A 50 -20.77 13.95 16.18
C GLU A 50 -19.62 13.25 15.45
N LYS A 51 -19.95 12.53 14.37
CA LYS A 51 -18.99 11.70 13.64
C LYS A 51 -18.90 12.15 12.19
N ARG A 52 -17.70 12.03 11.63
CA ARG A 52 -17.40 12.34 10.22
C ARG A 52 -16.58 11.23 9.58
N TYR A 53 -16.64 11.18 8.25
CA TYR A 53 -15.90 10.21 7.43
C TYR A 53 -16.25 8.75 7.71
N ILE A 54 -17.51 8.47 8.05
CA ILE A 54 -17.96 7.12 8.38
C ILE A 54 -18.33 6.39 7.10
N THR A 55 -17.51 5.39 6.75
CA THR A 55 -17.76 4.48 5.63
C THR A 55 -19.06 3.72 5.85
N LEU A 56 -19.89 3.65 4.81
CA LEU A 56 -21.27 3.15 4.81
C LEU A 56 -22.28 3.97 5.64
N GLY A 57 -21.87 5.03 6.33
CA GLY A 57 -22.74 5.85 7.20
C GLY A 57 -24.08 6.27 6.56
N PRO A 58 -24.10 6.88 5.36
CA PRO A 58 -25.33 7.35 4.71
C PRO A 58 -26.38 6.26 4.40
N ILE A 59 -25.98 4.99 4.42
CA ILE A 59 -26.86 3.85 4.13
C ILE A 59 -26.85 2.83 5.28
N ALA A 60 -26.33 3.20 6.44
CA ALA A 60 -26.19 2.30 7.58
C ALA A 60 -27.55 2.04 8.23
N THR A 61 -27.83 0.78 8.54
CA THR A 61 -28.99 0.37 9.35
C THR A 61 -28.60 0.13 10.81
N VAL A 62 -27.31 -0.06 11.07
CA VAL A 62 -26.75 -0.25 12.41
C VAL A 62 -25.41 0.45 12.57
N LEU A 63 -25.23 1.13 13.70
CA LEU A 63 -24.06 1.93 14.06
C LEU A 63 -23.23 1.19 15.12
N GLY A 64 -21.98 0.84 14.79
CA GLY A 64 -20.98 0.55 15.81
C GLY A 64 -20.39 1.87 16.32
N LEU A 65 -20.80 2.34 17.49
CA LEU A 65 -20.45 3.66 18.03
C LEU A 65 -19.44 3.55 19.17
N ALA A 66 -18.39 4.37 19.15
CA ALA A 66 -17.45 4.55 20.26
C ALA A 66 -17.64 5.92 20.93
N PHE A 67 -17.71 5.91 22.26
CA PHE A 67 -17.95 7.08 23.13
C PHE A 67 -17.39 6.85 24.54
N LYS A 68 -17.23 7.91 25.33
CA LYS A 68 -16.79 7.86 26.74
C LYS A 68 -18.00 7.78 27.67
N VAL A 69 -17.97 6.87 28.63
CA VAL A 69 -19.07 6.65 29.57
C VAL A 69 -18.83 7.41 30.86
N TYR A 70 -19.88 8.07 31.35
CA TYR A 70 -19.90 8.76 32.63
C TYR A 70 -21.08 8.28 33.50
N ASP A 71 -20.86 8.08 34.79
CA ASP A 71 -21.88 7.70 35.77
C ASP A 71 -21.91 8.70 36.95
N PRO A 72 -22.35 9.95 36.73
CA PRO A 72 -22.33 11.00 37.75
C PRO A 72 -23.25 10.70 38.94
N ASP A 73 -24.29 9.88 38.73
CA ASP A 73 -25.27 9.51 39.74
C ASP A 73 -24.94 8.15 40.42
N ALA A 74 -23.78 7.56 40.12
CA ALA A 74 -23.30 6.30 40.66
C ALA A 74 -24.31 5.13 40.57
N LEU A 75 -25.05 5.05 39.46
CA LEU A 75 -26.07 4.02 39.24
C LEU A 75 -25.49 2.62 39.01
N LEU A 76 -24.22 2.52 38.63
CA LEU A 76 -23.48 1.27 38.45
C LEU A 76 -22.54 0.96 39.62
N GLY A 77 -22.31 1.95 40.50
CA GLY A 77 -21.28 1.93 41.53
C GLY A 77 -19.87 2.13 40.96
N GLY A 78 -19.02 2.84 41.71
CA GLY A 78 -17.63 3.10 41.33
C GLY A 78 -17.36 4.54 40.89
N ASP A 79 -16.42 4.70 39.96
CA ASP A 79 -15.93 6.00 39.49
C ASP A 79 -16.92 6.69 38.54
N ALA A 80 -16.88 8.03 38.50
CA ALA A 80 -17.76 8.82 37.63
C ALA A 80 -17.34 8.78 36.15
N ASP A 81 -16.06 8.57 35.83
CA ASP A 81 -15.56 8.37 34.48
C ASP A 81 -15.21 6.89 34.30
N LEU A 82 -15.93 6.21 33.42
CA LEU A 82 -15.79 4.78 33.20
C LEU A 82 -15.02 4.46 31.92
N GLY A 83 -14.56 5.47 31.17
CA GLY A 83 -13.73 5.32 29.98
C GLY A 83 -14.48 4.97 28.68
N ILE A 84 -13.70 4.66 27.64
CA ILE A 84 -14.23 4.42 26.28
C ILE A 84 -14.99 3.09 26.21
N THR A 85 -16.20 3.15 25.67
CA THR A 85 -17.10 2.00 25.47
C THR A 85 -17.57 1.94 24.02
N CYS A 86 -17.90 0.74 23.55
CA CYS A 86 -18.47 0.53 22.22
C CYS A 86 -19.88 -0.05 22.33
N ALA A 87 -20.82 0.50 21.54
CA ALA A 87 -22.18 -0.01 21.44
C ALA A 87 -22.56 -0.31 19.99
N LEU A 88 -23.51 -1.22 19.80
CA LEU A 88 -24.12 -1.53 18.51
C LEU A 88 -25.58 -1.06 18.53
N ILE A 89 -25.87 -0.01 17.76
CA ILE A 89 -27.11 0.78 17.89
C ILE A 89 -27.86 0.80 16.56
N PRO A 90 -29.14 0.38 16.50
CA PRO A 90 -29.99 0.59 15.32
C PRO A 90 -30.01 2.07 14.88
N ALA A 91 -29.89 2.31 13.57
CA ALA A 91 -29.81 3.66 13.03
C ALA A 91 -31.14 4.44 13.06
N ASP A 92 -32.25 3.75 13.33
CA ASP A 92 -33.62 4.29 13.33
C ASP A 92 -34.10 4.78 14.72
N ILE A 93 -33.24 4.74 15.74
CA ILE A 93 -33.59 5.26 17.07
C ILE A 93 -33.85 6.78 16.98
N PRO A 94 -34.95 7.28 17.58
CA PRO A 94 -35.23 8.71 17.63
C PRO A 94 -34.06 9.52 18.20
N GLY A 95 -33.74 10.63 17.54
CA GLY A 95 -32.60 11.49 17.88
C GLY A 95 -31.31 11.18 17.10
N ILE A 96 -31.24 10.06 16.37
CA ILE A 96 -30.16 9.77 15.43
C ILE A 96 -30.39 10.49 14.12
N THR A 97 -29.34 11.12 13.59
CA THR A 97 -29.31 11.70 12.24
C THR A 97 -28.29 10.97 11.38
N ILE A 98 -28.76 10.26 10.36
CA ILE A 98 -27.91 9.75 9.28
C ILE A 98 -27.68 10.89 8.28
N GLY A 99 -26.42 11.32 8.14
CA GLY A 99 -26.06 12.47 7.32
C GLY A 99 -25.98 12.17 5.82
N ASN A 100 -25.72 13.21 5.03
CA ASN A 100 -25.56 13.12 3.58
C ASN A 100 -24.22 12.48 3.17
N ARG A 101 -24.16 12.01 1.93
CA ARG A 101 -22.95 11.44 1.35
C ARG A 101 -21.85 12.49 1.14
N HIS A 102 -20.66 12.23 1.69
CA HIS A 102 -19.40 12.87 1.30
C HIS A 102 -18.93 12.39 -0.08
N PHE A 103 -18.13 13.20 -0.75
CA PHE A 103 -17.63 12.91 -2.10
C PHE A 103 -16.11 12.64 -2.13
N PRO A 104 -15.63 11.49 -1.61
CA PRO A 104 -14.21 11.21 -1.51
C PRO A 104 -13.62 10.88 -2.88
N MET A 105 -12.99 11.87 -3.53
CA MET A 105 -12.23 11.68 -4.77
C MET A 105 -13.03 11.00 -5.89
N ASN A 106 -14.35 11.26 -5.96
CA ASN A 106 -15.26 10.62 -6.91
C ASN A 106 -15.25 9.08 -6.85
N ALA A 107 -14.92 8.50 -5.69
CA ALA A 107 -14.99 7.06 -5.46
C ALA A 107 -16.45 6.61 -5.30
N ALA A 108 -16.74 5.35 -5.63
CA ALA A 108 -18.10 4.82 -5.62
C ALA A 108 -18.64 4.52 -4.21
N PHE A 109 -17.77 4.30 -3.21
CA PHE A 109 -18.20 3.89 -1.88
C PHE A 109 -18.98 4.98 -1.12
N GLN A 110 -19.85 4.55 -0.20
CA GLN A 110 -20.62 5.43 0.67
C GLN A 110 -19.75 5.90 1.84
N ASN A 111 -19.76 7.20 2.10
CA ASN A 111 -19.06 7.82 3.21
C ASN A 111 -19.86 9.04 3.63
N GLY A 112 -20.02 9.30 4.93
CA GLY A 112 -20.80 10.44 5.39
C GLY A 112 -20.66 10.67 6.89
N PRO A 113 -21.31 11.71 7.44
CA PRO A 113 -21.38 11.95 8.86
C PRO A 113 -22.57 11.20 9.49
N ASN A 114 -22.55 11.11 10.81
CA ASN A 114 -23.74 10.82 11.61
C ASN A 114 -23.62 11.52 12.96
N SER A 115 -24.76 11.82 13.57
CA SER A 115 -24.81 12.49 14.87
C SER A 115 -26.00 12.01 15.67
N GLY A 116 -25.94 12.25 16.97
CA GLY A 116 -27.04 11.99 17.88
C GLY A 116 -26.99 12.95 19.04
N LYS A 117 -28.16 13.43 19.45
CA LYS A 117 -28.32 14.30 20.62
C LYS A 117 -29.38 13.72 21.54
N ASP A 118 -29.03 13.56 22.81
CA ASP A 118 -29.89 13.00 23.85
C ASP A 118 -30.50 11.64 23.49
N VAL A 119 -29.79 10.80 22.73
CA VAL A 119 -30.28 9.50 22.28
C VAL A 119 -30.20 8.49 23.42
N PHE A 120 -31.34 7.96 23.84
CA PHE A 120 -31.38 6.92 24.87
C PHE A 120 -31.21 5.52 24.26
N VAL A 121 -30.26 4.74 24.78
CA VAL A 121 -30.08 3.33 24.44
C VAL A 121 -30.06 2.47 25.70
N PRO A 122 -30.68 1.27 25.70
CA PRO A 122 -30.59 0.35 26.84
C PRO A 122 -29.15 -0.17 27.02
N ILE A 123 -28.79 -0.53 28.26
CA ILE A 123 -27.42 -0.96 28.60
C ILE A 123 -26.97 -2.20 27.79
N ASP A 124 -27.92 -3.04 27.37
CA ASP A 124 -27.67 -4.25 26.60
C ASP A 124 -27.17 -3.99 25.17
N TYR A 125 -27.21 -2.74 24.70
CA TYR A 125 -26.64 -2.37 23.39
C TYR A 125 -25.12 -2.21 23.43
N ILE A 126 -24.53 -2.16 24.63
CA ILE A 126 -23.08 -2.21 24.81
C ILE A 126 -22.56 -3.57 24.33
N ILE A 127 -21.47 -3.55 23.55
CA ILE A 127 -20.87 -4.77 23.02
C ILE A 127 -20.30 -5.62 24.17
N GLY A 128 -20.97 -6.74 24.44
CA GLY A 128 -20.68 -7.62 25.57
C GLY A 128 -21.33 -7.20 26.91
N GLY A 129 -22.28 -6.25 26.87
CA GLY A 129 -23.12 -5.83 27.98
C GLY A 129 -22.44 -4.91 28.99
N GLN A 130 -23.11 -4.65 30.11
CA GLN A 130 -22.67 -3.73 31.17
C GLN A 130 -21.23 -3.99 31.65
N LYS A 131 -20.82 -5.26 31.75
CA LYS A 131 -19.47 -5.66 32.19
C LYS A 131 -18.32 -5.16 31.29
N ASN A 132 -18.64 -4.73 30.06
CA ASN A 132 -17.66 -4.26 29.08
C ASN A 132 -17.62 -2.73 28.96
N ILE A 133 -18.29 -2.01 29.85
CA ILE A 133 -18.07 -0.57 30.00
C ILE A 133 -16.58 -0.32 30.32
N GLY A 134 -15.99 0.67 29.66
CA GLY A 134 -14.57 1.02 29.78
C GLY A 134 -13.60 0.11 29.02
N VAL A 135 -14.08 -1.01 28.49
CA VAL A 135 -13.25 -1.99 27.75
C VAL A 135 -13.15 -1.65 26.26
N GLY A 136 -13.91 -0.65 25.78
CA GLY A 136 -14.00 -0.28 24.37
C GLY A 136 -12.66 0.05 23.74
N TRP A 137 -11.78 0.80 24.41
CA TRP A 137 -10.47 1.14 23.86
C TRP A 137 -9.64 -0.09 23.47
N ARG A 138 -9.63 -1.12 24.33
CA ARG A 138 -8.95 -2.40 24.05
C ARG A 138 -9.54 -3.07 22.82
N MET A 139 -10.87 -3.15 22.73
CA MET A 139 -11.56 -3.73 21.57
C MET A 139 -11.21 -3.03 20.26
N LEU A 140 -11.15 -1.70 20.29
CA LEU A 140 -10.80 -0.87 19.15
C LEU A 140 -9.38 -1.14 18.67
N VAL A 141 -8.41 -1.13 19.59
CA VAL A 141 -7.01 -1.35 19.24
C VAL A 141 -6.81 -2.77 18.67
N GLU A 142 -7.40 -3.79 19.29
CA GLU A 142 -7.32 -5.17 18.80
C GLU A 142 -7.94 -5.34 17.41
N SER A 143 -9.15 -4.82 17.21
CA SER A 143 -9.87 -4.95 15.93
C SER A 143 -9.19 -4.17 14.81
N LEU A 144 -8.70 -2.96 15.09
CA LEU A 144 -7.93 -2.16 14.13
C LEU A 144 -6.59 -2.82 13.79
N SER A 145 -5.93 -3.47 14.75
CA SER A 145 -4.69 -4.22 14.49
C SER A 145 -4.93 -5.37 13.50
N ALA A 146 -6.00 -6.14 13.65
CA ALA A 146 -6.34 -7.19 12.69
C ALA A 146 -6.73 -6.61 11.32
N GLY A 147 -7.61 -5.61 11.29
CA GLY A 147 -8.11 -5.00 10.05
C GLY A 147 -6.99 -4.43 9.16
N ARG A 148 -6.00 -3.77 9.76
CA ARG A 148 -4.81 -3.25 9.06
C ARG A 148 -4.01 -4.31 8.32
N GLY A 149 -4.10 -5.58 8.73
CA GLY A 149 -3.41 -6.70 8.09
C GLY A 149 -4.09 -7.27 6.86
N ILE A 150 -5.33 -6.86 6.57
CA ILE A 150 -6.20 -7.57 5.62
C ILE A 150 -6.59 -6.67 4.44
N SER A 151 -7.41 -5.64 4.68
CA SER A 151 -8.13 -4.94 3.60
C SER A 151 -7.23 -4.07 2.71
N LEU A 152 -6.62 -3.03 3.28
CA LEU A 152 -5.75 -2.11 2.52
C LEU A 152 -4.48 -2.78 1.99
N PRO A 153 -3.83 -3.71 2.73
CA PRO A 153 -2.76 -4.52 2.15
C PRO A 153 -3.16 -5.35 0.94
N ALA A 154 -4.35 -5.96 0.96
CA ALA A 154 -4.87 -6.72 -0.18
C ALA A 154 -5.12 -5.79 -1.37
N LEU A 155 -5.67 -4.59 -1.15
CA LEU A 155 -5.81 -3.58 -2.19
C LEU A 155 -4.45 -3.21 -2.82
N GLY A 156 -3.42 -2.97 -2.00
CA GLY A 156 -2.09 -2.64 -2.51
C GLY A 156 -1.44 -3.76 -3.32
N ALA A 157 -1.58 -5.00 -2.86
CA ALA A 157 -1.11 -6.18 -3.60
C ALA A 157 -1.90 -6.37 -4.91
N ALA A 158 -3.23 -6.25 -4.88
CA ALA A 158 -4.08 -6.36 -6.06
C ALA A 158 -3.75 -5.28 -7.10
N ALA A 159 -3.56 -4.03 -6.67
CA ALA A 159 -3.13 -2.94 -7.54
C ALA A 159 -1.78 -3.24 -8.18
N GLY A 160 -0.79 -3.69 -7.42
CA GLY A 160 0.53 -4.09 -7.92
C GLY A 160 0.45 -5.19 -8.97
N LYS A 161 -0.34 -6.24 -8.71
CA LYS A 161 -0.58 -7.33 -9.67
C LYS A 161 -1.25 -6.83 -10.95
N SER A 162 -2.30 -6.02 -10.81
CA SER A 162 -3.05 -5.49 -11.96
C SER A 162 -2.20 -4.59 -12.84
N VAL A 163 -1.39 -3.69 -12.27
CA VAL A 163 -0.50 -2.83 -13.08
C VAL A 163 0.68 -3.61 -13.65
N ALA A 164 1.26 -4.58 -12.92
CA ALA A 164 2.28 -5.46 -13.50
C ALA A 164 1.78 -6.21 -14.74
N ARG A 165 0.52 -6.66 -14.72
CA ARG A 165 -0.12 -7.33 -15.86
C ARG A 165 -0.41 -6.37 -17.01
N THR A 166 -1.17 -5.31 -16.75
CA THR A 166 -1.71 -4.40 -17.78
C THR A 166 -0.61 -3.53 -18.38
N THR A 167 0.28 -2.97 -17.57
CA THR A 167 1.39 -2.12 -18.01
C THR A 167 2.44 -2.92 -18.77
N GLY A 168 2.72 -4.16 -18.35
CA GLY A 168 3.60 -5.07 -19.09
C GLY A 168 3.07 -5.35 -20.51
N ALA A 169 1.78 -5.68 -20.63
CA ALA A 169 1.14 -5.89 -21.93
C ALA A 169 1.16 -4.60 -22.79
N TYR A 170 0.73 -3.48 -22.22
CA TYR A 170 0.72 -2.19 -22.91
C TYR A 170 2.12 -1.79 -23.40
N ALA A 171 3.15 -1.97 -22.57
CA ALA A 171 4.53 -1.63 -22.93
C ALA A 171 5.05 -2.47 -24.12
N ARG A 172 4.57 -3.71 -24.26
CA ARG A 172 4.91 -4.54 -25.43
C ARG A 172 4.15 -4.13 -26.69
N VAL A 173 2.85 -3.84 -26.54
CA VAL A 173 1.92 -3.56 -27.63
C VAL A 173 2.16 -2.17 -28.23
N ARG A 174 2.34 -1.14 -27.38
CA ARG A 174 2.54 0.23 -27.82
C ARG A 174 3.92 0.36 -28.48
N LYS A 175 3.95 0.91 -29.69
CA LYS A 175 5.18 1.20 -30.45
C LYS A 175 5.41 2.70 -30.57
N GLN A 176 6.65 3.14 -30.37
CA GLN A 176 7.16 4.48 -30.70
C GLN A 176 8.56 4.32 -31.28
N PHE A 177 8.96 5.25 -32.16
CA PHE A 177 10.24 5.17 -32.87
C PHE A 177 10.47 3.77 -33.50
N LYS A 178 9.39 3.19 -34.06
CA LYS A 178 9.36 1.86 -34.69
C LYS A 178 9.74 0.68 -33.77
N THR A 179 9.71 0.84 -32.45
CA THR A 179 9.96 -0.24 -31.48
C THR A 179 8.92 -0.26 -30.37
N SER A 180 8.69 -1.42 -29.76
CA SER A 180 7.84 -1.52 -28.56
C SER A 180 8.42 -0.66 -27.45
N ILE A 181 7.58 0.10 -26.74
CA ILE A 181 8.07 1.04 -25.73
C ILE A 181 8.76 0.33 -24.55
N GLY A 182 8.37 -0.90 -24.24
CA GLY A 182 9.00 -1.74 -23.21
C GLY A 182 10.41 -2.21 -23.55
N LYS A 183 11.01 -1.77 -24.67
CA LYS A 183 12.42 -1.97 -25.02
C LYS A 183 13.26 -0.70 -24.80
N PHE A 184 12.67 0.41 -24.37
CA PHE A 184 13.41 1.60 -23.99
C PHE A 184 13.81 1.49 -22.52
N GLU A 185 15.10 1.71 -22.21
CA GLU A 185 15.64 1.53 -20.85
C GLU A 185 14.90 2.36 -19.80
N GLY A 186 14.48 3.60 -20.14
CA GLY A 186 13.67 4.42 -19.22
C GLY A 186 12.29 3.83 -18.88
N VAL A 187 11.68 3.08 -19.81
CA VAL A 187 10.43 2.34 -19.55
C VAL A 187 10.73 1.05 -18.79
N GLU A 188 11.84 0.37 -19.11
CA GLU A 188 12.28 -0.83 -18.40
C GLU A 188 12.57 -0.55 -16.92
N GLU A 189 13.11 0.61 -16.59
CA GLU A 189 13.37 1.02 -15.20
C GLU A 189 12.07 1.08 -14.37
N ALA A 190 11.02 1.71 -14.90
CA ALA A 190 9.71 1.77 -14.27
C ALA A 190 9.03 0.38 -14.22
N LEU A 191 9.14 -0.42 -15.27
CA LEU A 191 8.65 -1.81 -15.28
C LEU A 191 9.37 -2.69 -14.23
N ALA A 192 10.67 -2.48 -14.04
CA ALA A 192 11.44 -3.20 -13.03
C ALA A 192 10.96 -2.88 -11.61
N ARG A 193 10.70 -1.60 -11.32
CA ARG A 193 10.07 -1.18 -10.06
C ARG A 193 8.69 -1.80 -9.87
N ILE A 194 7.83 -1.76 -10.89
CA ILE A 194 6.50 -2.39 -10.84
C ILE A 194 6.61 -3.89 -10.52
N GLY A 195 7.44 -4.63 -11.26
CA GLY A 195 7.55 -6.08 -11.07
C GLY A 195 8.10 -6.47 -9.70
N GLY A 196 9.15 -5.80 -9.27
CA GLY A 196 9.78 -6.05 -7.98
C GLY A 196 8.90 -5.69 -6.78
N LEU A 197 8.28 -4.50 -6.80
CA LEU A 197 7.36 -4.08 -5.74
C LEU A 197 6.08 -4.93 -5.71
N ALA A 198 5.58 -5.39 -6.87
CA ALA A 198 4.45 -6.32 -6.93
C ALA A 198 4.81 -7.66 -6.26
N TYR A 199 6.03 -8.16 -6.47
CA TYR A 199 6.51 -9.38 -5.80
C TYR A 199 6.63 -9.18 -4.28
N MET A 200 7.18 -8.04 -3.85
CA MET A 200 7.29 -7.68 -2.42
C MET A 200 5.93 -7.56 -1.72
N THR A 201 5.00 -6.81 -2.30
CA THR A 201 3.68 -6.57 -1.70
C THR A 201 2.86 -7.85 -1.53
N ASP A 202 2.95 -8.77 -2.49
CA ASP A 202 2.28 -10.07 -2.38
C ASP A 202 2.96 -10.98 -1.36
N ALA A 203 4.30 -11.01 -1.32
CA ALA A 203 5.05 -11.78 -0.34
C ALA A 203 4.74 -11.36 1.10
N GLY A 204 4.76 -10.05 1.38
CA GLY A 204 4.42 -9.51 2.70
C GLY A 204 2.98 -9.82 3.12
N ARG A 205 2.04 -9.75 2.16
CA ARG A 205 0.63 -10.09 2.39
C ARG A 205 0.48 -11.56 2.76
N LEU A 206 1.06 -12.49 1.97
CA LEU A 206 0.95 -13.93 2.21
C LEU A 206 1.55 -14.34 3.56
N LEU A 207 2.73 -13.80 3.91
CA LEU A 207 3.36 -14.07 5.20
C LEU A 207 2.49 -13.60 6.38
N THR A 208 1.89 -12.42 6.27
CA THR A 208 1.02 -11.86 7.31
C THR A 208 -0.28 -12.64 7.44
N LEU A 209 -0.90 -13.02 6.32
CA LEU A 209 -2.12 -13.83 6.33
C LEU A 209 -1.89 -15.20 6.96
N SER A 210 -0.75 -15.84 6.69
CA SER A 210 -0.41 -17.12 7.35
C SER A 210 -0.36 -17.02 8.88
N ALA A 211 0.11 -15.90 9.43
CA ALA A 211 0.09 -15.66 10.87
C ALA A 211 -1.35 -15.45 11.38
N LEU A 212 -2.15 -14.62 10.69
CA LEU A 212 -3.55 -14.36 11.06
C LEU A 212 -4.40 -15.63 11.01
N ASP A 213 -4.24 -16.46 9.99
CA ASP A 213 -4.95 -17.73 9.83
C ASP A 213 -4.57 -18.74 10.92
N SER A 214 -3.38 -18.61 11.51
CA SER A 214 -2.92 -19.41 12.66
C SER A 214 -3.45 -18.88 14.00
N GLY A 215 -4.27 -17.83 14.00
CA GLY A 215 -4.84 -17.21 15.20
C GLY A 215 -3.95 -16.16 15.86
N GLU A 216 -2.79 -15.85 15.28
CA GLU A 216 -1.90 -14.81 15.79
C GLU A 216 -2.49 -13.41 15.56
N LYS A 217 -2.14 -12.46 16.44
CA LYS A 217 -2.57 -11.05 16.33
C LYS A 217 -1.35 -10.09 16.19
N PRO A 218 -0.59 -10.15 15.09
CA PRO A 218 0.70 -9.47 15.00
C PRO A 218 0.54 -7.96 14.71
N SER A 219 0.34 -7.15 15.75
CA SER A 219 0.04 -5.72 15.63
C SER A 219 1.11 -4.88 14.91
N VAL A 220 2.38 -5.25 15.04
CA VAL A 220 3.51 -4.56 14.39
C VAL A 220 3.59 -4.92 12.91
N VAL A 221 3.47 -6.21 12.59
CA VAL A 221 3.53 -6.72 11.21
C VAL A 221 2.38 -6.17 10.37
N THR A 222 1.16 -6.15 10.92
CA THR A 222 0.00 -5.56 10.24
C THR A 222 0.17 -4.06 9.99
N ALA A 223 0.82 -3.32 10.90
CA ALA A 223 1.16 -1.90 10.69
C ALA A 223 2.21 -1.69 9.59
N ILE A 224 3.26 -2.53 9.56
CA ILE A 224 4.26 -2.56 8.48
C ILE A 224 3.55 -2.79 7.15
N LEU A 225 2.74 -3.84 7.08
CA LEU A 225 2.06 -4.24 5.87
C LEU A 225 1.12 -3.14 5.35
N LYS A 226 0.32 -2.51 6.22
CA LYS A 226 -0.56 -1.39 5.85
C LYS A 226 0.22 -0.23 5.26
N TYR A 227 1.30 0.20 5.93
CA TYR A 227 2.11 1.32 5.49
C TYR A 227 2.75 1.04 4.12
N TYR A 228 3.49 -0.06 4.02
CA TYR A 228 4.29 -0.36 2.84
C TYR A 228 3.46 -0.81 1.64
N ASN A 229 2.44 -1.66 1.79
CA ASN A 229 1.63 -2.06 0.63
C ASN A 229 0.89 -0.86 0.01
N THR A 230 0.43 0.09 0.83
CA THR A 230 -0.25 1.30 0.31
C THR A 230 0.74 2.30 -0.29
N GLU A 231 1.96 2.38 0.24
CA GLU A 231 3.01 3.25 -0.33
C GLU A 231 3.63 2.68 -1.61
N PHE A 232 3.85 1.36 -1.67
CA PHE A 232 4.27 0.69 -2.90
C PHE A 232 3.19 0.71 -3.97
N MET A 233 1.91 0.58 -3.59
CA MET A 233 0.80 0.84 -4.50
C MET A 233 0.89 2.23 -5.11
N ARG A 234 1.21 3.27 -4.33
CA ARG A 234 1.40 4.62 -4.87
C ARG A 234 2.47 4.66 -5.93
N GLN A 235 3.64 4.10 -5.63
CA GLN A 235 4.78 4.09 -6.55
C GLN A 235 4.45 3.35 -7.85
N MET A 236 3.92 2.13 -7.74
CA MET A 236 3.60 1.31 -8.92
C MET A 236 2.51 1.92 -9.80
N ILE A 237 1.47 2.55 -9.21
CA ILE A 237 0.44 3.24 -10.00
C ILE A 237 1.04 4.47 -10.70
N ASN A 238 1.90 5.24 -10.03
CA ASN A 238 2.58 6.39 -10.66
C ASN A 238 3.48 5.95 -11.82
N ASP A 239 4.33 4.94 -11.62
CA ASP A 239 5.16 4.35 -12.68
C ASP A 239 4.29 3.87 -13.86
N SER A 240 3.14 3.29 -13.55
CA SER A 240 2.19 2.84 -14.56
C SER A 240 1.53 4.00 -15.31
N MET A 241 1.23 5.12 -14.65
CA MET A 241 0.72 6.34 -15.29
C MET A 241 1.76 6.91 -16.26
N ASP A 242 3.02 6.96 -15.86
CA ASP A 242 4.13 7.45 -16.69
C ASP A 242 4.30 6.61 -17.97
N ILE A 243 4.24 5.29 -17.86
CA ILE A 243 4.34 4.37 -19.01
C ILE A 243 3.14 4.51 -19.95
N HIS A 244 1.92 4.67 -19.41
CA HIS A 244 0.72 4.79 -20.24
C HIS A 244 0.58 6.17 -20.90
N GLY A 245 1.14 7.21 -20.29
CA GLY A 245 1.10 8.59 -20.79
C GLY A 245 -0.33 9.08 -21.01
N GLY A 246 -0.63 9.56 -22.22
CA GLY A 246 -1.96 10.04 -22.62
C GLY A 246 -3.10 9.05 -22.32
N ARG A 247 -2.86 7.74 -22.49
CA ARG A 247 -3.85 6.70 -22.18
C ARG A 247 -4.19 6.65 -20.69
N GLY A 248 -3.21 6.92 -19.83
CA GLY A 248 -3.41 6.92 -18.38
C GLY A 248 -4.30 8.06 -17.92
N ILE A 249 -4.21 9.23 -18.56
CA ILE A 249 -4.89 10.46 -18.12
C ILE A 249 -6.28 10.66 -18.76
N CYS A 250 -6.52 10.13 -19.96
CA CYS A 250 -7.82 10.24 -20.62
C CYS A 250 -8.83 9.28 -19.98
N MET A 251 -9.72 9.81 -19.13
CA MET A 251 -10.76 9.00 -18.47
C MET A 251 -11.90 8.67 -19.42
N GLY A 252 -12.42 7.46 -19.31
CA GLY A 252 -13.60 6.95 -20.01
C GLY A 252 -13.77 5.45 -19.77
N PRO A 253 -14.77 4.81 -20.39
CA PRO A 253 -15.01 3.37 -20.21
C PRO A 253 -13.80 2.48 -20.53
N SER A 254 -12.91 2.90 -21.43
CA SER A 254 -11.72 2.13 -21.81
C SER A 254 -10.52 2.29 -20.85
N ASN A 255 -10.60 3.20 -19.87
CA ASN A 255 -9.50 3.50 -18.95
C ASN A 255 -9.55 2.65 -17.67
N TYR A 256 -8.49 1.89 -17.42
CA TYR A 256 -8.36 0.99 -16.25
C TYR A 256 -7.40 1.49 -15.16
N ILE A 257 -6.82 2.68 -15.28
CA ILE A 257 -5.72 3.15 -14.41
C ILE A 257 -5.98 4.49 -13.71
N ALA A 258 -6.71 5.41 -14.34
CA ALA A 258 -6.97 6.74 -13.80
C ALA A 258 -7.75 6.69 -12.48
N ARG A 259 -8.73 5.79 -12.36
CA ARG A 259 -9.52 5.62 -11.14
C ARG A 259 -8.69 5.10 -9.97
N PRO A 260 -7.90 4.01 -10.12
CA PRO A 260 -6.91 3.62 -9.12
C PRO A 260 -5.99 4.76 -8.68
N TYR A 261 -5.47 5.56 -9.62
CA TYR A 261 -4.64 6.73 -9.30
C TYR A 261 -5.40 7.78 -8.48
N GLN A 262 -6.65 8.08 -8.85
CA GLN A 262 -7.47 9.09 -8.17
C GLN A 262 -7.81 8.70 -6.72
N ILE A 263 -8.03 7.42 -6.43
CA ILE A 263 -8.45 6.94 -5.09
C ILE A 263 -7.28 6.58 -4.17
N LEU A 264 -6.07 6.50 -4.71
CA LEU A 264 -4.84 6.18 -3.98
C LEU A 264 -4.69 6.93 -2.64
N PRO A 265 -4.99 8.25 -2.53
CA PRO A 265 -4.86 8.97 -1.27
C PRO A 265 -5.73 8.42 -0.13
N VAL A 266 -6.79 7.68 -0.44
CA VAL A 266 -7.63 7.05 0.59
C VAL A 266 -6.83 6.00 1.36
N GLY A 267 -6.15 5.07 0.67
CA GLY A 267 -5.44 3.96 1.31
C GLY A 267 -4.29 4.38 2.22
N ILE A 268 -3.59 5.47 1.89
CA ILE A 268 -2.49 6.01 2.69
C ILE A 268 -2.97 6.82 3.92
N THR A 269 -4.24 7.23 3.93
CA THR A 269 -4.80 8.16 4.94
C THR A 269 -5.64 7.42 5.99
N VAL A 270 -6.48 6.48 5.56
CA VAL A 270 -7.41 5.77 6.47
C VAL A 270 -6.73 4.60 7.19
N GLU A 271 -7.40 4.04 8.21
CA GLU A 271 -6.88 2.98 9.10
C GLU A 271 -5.58 3.34 9.84
N GLY A 272 -5.35 4.65 10.03
CA GLY A 272 -4.14 5.23 10.58
C GLY A 272 -3.27 5.77 9.45
N ALA A 273 -3.09 7.08 9.40
CA ALA A 273 -2.30 7.73 8.36
C ALA A 273 -0.88 7.13 8.29
N ASN A 274 -0.35 6.97 7.08
CA ASN A 274 0.97 6.37 6.87
C ASN A 274 2.08 7.10 7.63
N ILE A 275 1.98 8.43 7.76
CA ILE A 275 2.92 9.26 8.53
C ILE A 275 2.99 8.83 10.00
N LEU A 276 1.84 8.61 10.64
CA LEU A 276 1.78 8.20 12.04
C LEU A 276 2.14 6.72 12.21
N THR A 277 1.70 5.89 11.27
CA THR A 277 2.01 4.46 11.26
C THR A 277 3.52 4.24 11.22
N ARG A 278 4.22 4.92 10.30
CA ARG A 278 5.68 4.89 10.20
C ARG A 278 6.37 5.49 11.42
N SER A 279 5.95 6.68 11.85
CA SER A 279 6.71 7.43 12.88
C SER A 279 6.43 6.99 14.32
N MET A 280 5.26 6.44 14.63
CA MET A 280 4.86 6.13 16.02
C MET A 280 4.46 4.68 16.26
N ILE A 281 3.90 3.97 15.28
CA ILE A 281 3.33 2.64 15.51
C ILE A 281 4.39 1.56 15.31
N ILE A 282 4.96 1.44 14.10
CA ILE A 282 5.81 0.30 13.70
C ILE A 282 6.95 0.06 14.70
N PHE A 283 7.80 1.07 14.91
CA PHE A 283 8.91 0.91 15.85
C PHE A 283 8.54 1.37 17.26
N GLY A 284 7.79 2.46 17.43
CA GLY A 284 7.47 2.98 18.76
C GLY A 284 6.72 1.98 19.67
N GLN A 285 5.76 1.23 19.12
CA GLN A 285 5.10 0.14 19.86
C GLN A 285 5.86 -1.19 19.75
N GLY A 286 6.55 -1.42 18.62
CA GLY A 286 7.32 -2.64 18.40
C GLY A 286 8.57 -2.77 19.28
N ALA A 287 9.27 -1.68 19.57
CA ALA A 287 10.51 -1.69 20.34
C ALA A 287 10.32 -2.27 21.75
N ILE A 288 9.21 -1.92 22.42
CA ILE A 288 8.90 -2.47 23.75
C ILE A 288 8.47 -3.93 23.63
N ARG A 289 7.57 -4.26 22.70
CA ARG A 289 6.95 -5.60 22.62
C ARG A 289 7.85 -6.68 22.01
N CYS A 290 8.79 -6.31 21.15
CA CYS A 290 9.64 -7.26 20.42
C CYS A 290 11.01 -7.47 21.08
N HIS A 291 11.41 -6.62 22.04
CA HIS A 291 12.68 -6.80 22.72
C HIS A 291 12.57 -7.91 23.77
N PRO A 292 13.50 -8.89 23.81
CA PRO A 292 13.37 -10.06 24.69
C PRO A 292 13.36 -9.74 26.19
N TYR A 293 13.93 -8.60 26.59
CA TYR A 293 14.15 -8.26 28.01
C TYR A 293 13.45 -6.99 28.50
N LEU A 294 13.00 -6.08 27.62
CA LEU A 294 12.53 -4.76 28.04
C LEU A 294 11.23 -4.83 28.84
N VAL A 295 10.29 -5.67 28.42
CA VAL A 295 9.03 -5.86 29.16
C VAL A 295 9.32 -6.44 30.54
N SER A 296 10.18 -7.44 30.63
CA SER A 296 10.58 -8.06 31.90
C SER A 296 11.26 -7.06 32.84
N GLU A 297 12.11 -6.17 32.32
CA GLU A 297 12.72 -5.08 33.11
C GLU A 297 11.66 -4.09 33.63
N MET A 298 10.70 -3.70 32.78
CA MET A 298 9.61 -2.79 33.16
C MET A 298 8.67 -3.42 34.19
N GLU A 299 8.32 -4.69 34.01
CA GLU A 299 7.48 -5.46 34.93
C GLU A 299 8.17 -5.65 36.28
N ALA A 300 9.47 -5.98 36.28
CA ALA A 300 10.26 -6.09 37.50
C ALA A 300 10.29 -4.77 38.27
N ALA A 301 10.49 -3.63 37.58
CA ALA A 301 10.59 -2.31 38.21
C ALA A 301 9.29 -1.82 38.90
N VAL A 302 8.13 -2.42 38.60
CA VAL A 302 6.83 -2.07 39.21
C VAL A 302 6.35 -3.12 40.22
N MET A 303 7.16 -4.13 40.52
CA MET A 303 6.83 -5.14 41.53
C MET A 303 6.80 -4.52 42.94
N VAL A 304 5.82 -4.95 43.74
CA VAL A 304 5.66 -4.48 45.12
C VAL A 304 6.69 -5.12 46.06
N ASP A 305 7.05 -6.39 45.83
CA ASP A 305 8.09 -7.08 46.60
C ASP A 305 9.48 -6.66 46.11
N GLN A 306 10.18 -5.89 46.93
CA GLN A 306 11.49 -5.33 46.60
C GLN A 306 12.57 -6.40 46.38
N ALA A 307 12.59 -7.47 47.17
CA ALA A 307 13.62 -8.52 47.06
C ALA A 307 13.37 -9.43 45.84
N ALA A 308 12.12 -9.62 45.46
CA ALA A 308 11.77 -10.28 44.19
C ALA A 308 12.03 -9.36 42.99
N SER A 309 11.71 -8.06 43.10
CA SER A 309 11.97 -7.02 42.11
C SER A 309 13.45 -6.96 41.73
N GLU A 310 14.34 -6.85 42.72
CA GLU A 310 15.79 -6.76 42.52
C GLU A 310 16.33 -7.97 41.75
N ARG A 311 15.96 -9.19 42.16
CA ARG A 311 16.38 -10.43 41.48
C ARG A 311 15.87 -10.53 40.04
N ALA A 312 14.59 -10.22 39.82
CA ALA A 312 13.99 -10.27 38.49
C ALA A 312 14.62 -9.23 37.55
N PHE A 313 14.87 -8.02 38.08
CA PHE A 313 15.51 -6.94 37.35
C PHE A 313 16.95 -7.27 36.98
N ASP A 314 17.77 -7.75 37.93
CA ASP A 314 19.16 -8.14 37.67
C ASP A 314 19.27 -9.25 36.64
N GLN A 315 18.36 -10.24 36.68
CA GLN A 315 18.31 -11.30 35.69
C GLN A 315 17.97 -10.77 34.30
N ALA A 316 16.96 -9.90 34.19
CA ALA A 316 16.54 -9.31 32.93
C ALA A 316 17.64 -8.39 32.34
N MET A 317 18.21 -7.51 33.17
CA MET A 317 19.28 -6.58 32.81
C MET A 317 20.55 -7.31 32.38
N THR A 318 20.96 -8.36 33.10
CA THR A 318 22.11 -9.20 32.71
C THR A 318 21.87 -9.85 31.35
N GLY A 319 20.65 -10.37 31.12
CA GLY A 319 20.25 -10.93 29.83
C GLY A 319 20.31 -9.89 28.70
N HIS A 320 19.82 -8.67 28.94
CA HIS A 320 19.88 -7.56 28.00
C HIS A 320 21.32 -7.17 27.65
N ILE A 321 22.20 -7.05 28.64
CA ILE A 321 23.62 -6.75 28.41
C ILE A 321 24.30 -7.84 27.56
N ILE A 322 24.07 -9.12 27.88
CA ILE A 322 24.62 -10.25 27.11
C ILE A 322 24.08 -10.23 25.68
N TYR A 323 22.79 -9.97 25.50
CA TYR A 323 22.15 -9.85 24.20
C TYR A 323 22.76 -8.73 23.35
N LEU A 324 22.93 -7.54 23.94
CA LEU A 324 23.58 -6.41 23.29
C LEU A 324 25.01 -6.74 22.86
N LEU A 325 25.84 -7.27 23.79
CA LEU A 325 27.22 -7.64 23.50
C LEU A 325 27.32 -8.71 22.42
N SER A 326 26.46 -9.73 22.46
CA SER A 326 26.37 -10.77 21.43
C SER A 326 26.05 -10.18 20.05
N ASN A 327 25.09 -9.25 19.98
CA ASN A 327 24.75 -8.59 18.72
C ASN A 327 25.85 -7.64 18.23
N VAL A 328 26.58 -6.96 19.12
CA VAL A 328 27.76 -6.16 18.75
C VAL A 328 28.81 -7.05 18.09
N CYS A 329 29.16 -8.18 18.72
CA CYS A 329 30.09 -9.14 18.15
C CYS A 329 29.60 -9.70 16.80
N ARG A 330 28.33 -10.11 16.71
CA ARG A 330 27.75 -10.63 15.46
C ARG A 330 27.74 -9.59 14.35
N ALA A 331 27.31 -8.36 14.64
CA ALA A 331 27.28 -7.27 13.66
C ALA A 331 28.68 -6.98 13.11
N PHE A 332 29.69 -6.94 13.99
CA PHE A 332 31.07 -6.72 13.59
C PHE A 332 31.65 -7.88 12.78
N ILE A 333 31.53 -9.13 13.27
CA ILE A 333 32.05 -10.34 12.61
C ILE A 333 31.38 -10.54 11.24
N TYR A 334 30.05 -10.38 11.17
CA TYR A 334 29.34 -10.45 9.89
C TYR A 334 29.67 -9.26 8.99
N GLY A 335 29.96 -8.09 9.55
CA GLY A 335 30.42 -6.92 8.80
C GLY A 335 31.76 -7.16 8.10
N ILE A 336 32.78 -7.59 8.85
CA ILE A 336 34.14 -7.78 8.31
C ILE A 336 34.23 -9.00 7.37
N SER A 337 33.44 -10.04 7.62
CA SER A 337 33.40 -11.23 6.75
C SER A 337 32.53 -11.06 5.51
N GLY A 338 31.94 -9.89 5.27
CA GLY A 338 30.96 -9.71 4.19
C GLY A 338 29.74 -10.64 4.33
N SER A 339 29.38 -11.00 5.57
CA SER A 339 28.33 -11.94 5.97
C SER A 339 28.56 -13.41 5.62
N HIS A 340 29.71 -13.79 5.07
CA HIS A 340 29.99 -15.19 4.73
C HIS A 340 29.97 -16.14 5.94
N LEU A 341 30.19 -15.61 7.16
CA LEU A 341 30.11 -16.36 8.42
C LEU A 341 28.69 -16.47 8.99
N ALA A 342 27.69 -15.79 8.41
CA ALA A 342 26.30 -15.99 8.80
C ALA A 342 25.76 -17.31 8.24
N THR A 343 24.87 -17.95 8.98
CA THR A 343 24.21 -19.19 8.54
C THR A 343 23.14 -18.89 7.49
N SER A 344 22.91 -19.84 6.59
CA SER A 344 21.79 -19.80 5.66
C SER A 344 21.06 -21.14 5.64
N PRO A 345 19.71 -21.16 5.60
CA PRO A 345 18.95 -22.40 5.45
C PRO A 345 19.08 -23.01 4.05
N THR A 346 19.67 -22.30 3.09
CA THR A 346 19.75 -22.72 1.70
C THR A 346 21.18 -22.55 1.17
N PRO A 347 21.68 -23.43 0.29
CA PRO A 347 22.97 -23.22 -0.36
C PRO A 347 22.87 -22.30 -1.59
N GLY A 348 24.03 -21.91 -2.12
CA GLY A 348 24.15 -21.21 -3.40
C GLY A 348 23.91 -19.71 -3.35
N ARG A 349 23.58 -19.10 -4.49
CA ARG A 349 23.51 -17.63 -4.63
C ARG A 349 22.45 -16.99 -3.73
N ILE A 350 21.32 -17.64 -3.50
CA ILE A 350 20.24 -17.13 -2.64
C ILE A 350 20.67 -17.10 -1.17
N ALA A 351 21.60 -17.97 -0.76
CA ALA A 351 22.14 -18.02 0.60
C ALA A 351 22.67 -16.65 1.06
N THR A 352 23.28 -15.92 0.14
CA THR A 352 23.86 -14.60 0.40
C THR A 352 22.84 -13.60 0.91
N TYR A 353 21.58 -13.67 0.46
CA TYR A 353 20.53 -12.76 0.93
C TYR A 353 20.13 -13.06 2.38
N TYR A 354 20.01 -14.33 2.77
CA TYR A 354 19.79 -14.72 4.17
C TYR A 354 20.93 -14.29 5.09
N GLN A 355 22.17 -14.46 4.61
CA GLN A 355 23.37 -14.06 5.34
C GLN A 355 23.43 -12.56 5.57
N ARG A 356 23.18 -11.77 4.51
CA ARG A 356 23.13 -10.30 4.58
C ARG A 356 22.00 -9.82 5.47
N LEU A 357 20.84 -10.47 5.42
CA LEU A 357 19.72 -10.16 6.30
C LEU A 357 20.06 -10.43 7.77
N SER A 358 20.79 -11.51 8.06
CA SER A 358 21.30 -11.80 9.40
C SER A 358 22.28 -10.72 9.90
N GLN A 359 23.16 -10.23 9.03
CA GLN A 359 24.03 -9.07 9.34
C GLN A 359 23.19 -7.83 9.67
N MET A 360 22.23 -7.49 8.81
CA MET A 360 21.37 -6.31 9.00
C MET A 360 20.54 -6.41 10.28
N SER A 361 20.05 -7.60 10.62
CA SER A 361 19.31 -7.84 11.87
C SER A 361 20.17 -7.61 13.11
N ALA A 362 21.42 -8.08 13.11
CA ALA A 362 22.35 -7.84 14.22
C ALA A 362 22.69 -6.34 14.33
N ALA A 363 22.97 -5.69 13.20
CA ALA A 363 23.23 -4.25 13.13
C ALA A 363 22.05 -3.41 13.63
N PHE A 364 20.82 -3.81 13.28
CA PHE A 364 19.60 -3.16 13.76
C PHE A 364 19.43 -3.31 15.27
N ALA A 365 19.62 -4.51 15.81
CA ALA A 365 19.51 -4.76 17.25
C ALA A 365 20.47 -3.84 18.04
N VAL A 366 21.75 -3.79 17.66
CA VAL A 366 22.74 -2.89 18.29
C VAL A 366 22.29 -1.43 18.23
N THR A 367 21.82 -0.99 17.07
CA THR A 367 21.42 0.41 16.88
C THR A 367 20.14 0.75 17.66
N ALA A 368 19.21 -0.20 17.77
CA ALA A 368 17.95 -0.06 18.49
C ALA A 368 18.18 0.01 20.00
N ASP A 369 18.95 -0.92 20.57
CA ASP A 369 19.28 -0.95 22.00
C ASP A 369 20.00 0.34 22.40
N LEU A 370 20.99 0.77 21.60
CA LEU A 370 21.69 2.02 21.86
C LEU A 370 20.73 3.22 21.85
N ALA A 371 19.79 3.27 20.90
CA ALA A 371 18.82 4.34 20.83
C ALA A 371 17.89 4.35 22.05
N LEU A 372 17.45 3.18 22.52
CA LEU A 372 16.58 3.05 23.69
C LEU A 372 17.31 3.42 24.98
N ILE A 373 18.57 3.02 25.15
CA ILE A 373 19.41 3.39 26.29
C ILE A 373 19.62 4.91 26.34
N VAL A 374 19.96 5.53 25.19
CA VAL A 374 20.31 6.96 25.14
C VAL A 374 19.07 7.86 25.24
N LEU A 375 17.95 7.47 24.61
CA LEU A 375 16.77 8.34 24.51
C LEU A 375 15.65 7.99 25.50
N GLY A 376 15.60 6.76 26.02
CA GLY A 376 14.54 6.27 26.90
C GLY A 376 13.14 6.66 26.40
N GLY A 377 12.31 7.18 27.30
CA GLY A 377 10.96 7.65 26.98
C GLY A 377 10.91 8.83 25.98
N ALA A 378 11.99 9.61 25.84
CA ALA A 378 12.04 10.71 24.88
C ALA A 378 12.10 10.21 23.42
N PHE A 379 12.41 8.93 23.20
CA PHE A 379 12.44 8.31 21.88
C PHE A 379 11.11 8.48 21.13
N LYS A 380 9.98 8.33 21.82
CA LYS A 380 8.63 8.47 21.22
C LYS A 380 8.39 9.85 20.59
N ARG A 381 9.10 10.88 21.05
CA ARG A 381 9.01 12.26 20.51
C ARG A 381 9.96 12.51 19.32
N LYS A 382 10.88 11.58 19.03
CA LYS A 382 11.83 11.69 17.90
C LYS A 382 11.27 10.99 16.65
N GLU A 383 10.13 11.49 16.17
CA GLU A 383 9.35 10.88 15.08
C GLU A 383 10.17 10.56 13.82
N LYS A 384 11.07 11.46 13.39
CA LYS A 384 11.96 11.21 12.23
C LYS A 384 12.90 10.03 12.46
N LEU A 385 13.47 9.91 13.66
CA LEU A 385 14.38 8.84 14.02
C LEU A 385 13.61 7.51 14.13
N SER A 386 12.49 7.52 14.84
CA SER A 386 11.56 6.38 14.94
C SER A 386 11.10 5.89 13.57
N GLY A 387 10.78 6.80 12.65
CA GLY A 387 10.42 6.46 11.28
C GLY A 387 11.52 5.75 10.50
N ARG A 388 12.80 6.08 10.72
CA ARG A 388 13.91 5.35 10.09
C ARG A 388 14.11 3.96 10.69
N PHE A 389 13.91 3.80 12.00
CA PHE A 389 13.89 2.47 12.61
C PHE A 389 12.74 1.61 12.06
N ALA A 390 11.56 2.23 11.87
CA ALA A 390 10.44 1.59 11.20
C ALA A 390 10.81 1.18 9.76
N ASP A 391 11.59 2.00 9.04
CA ASP A 391 12.05 1.65 7.70
C ASP A 391 12.95 0.41 7.69
N VAL A 392 13.93 0.36 8.60
CA VAL A 392 14.82 -0.81 8.73
C VAL A 392 14.00 -2.06 9.03
N LEU A 393 13.12 -2.02 10.02
CA LEU A 393 12.28 -3.16 10.40
C LEU A 393 11.35 -3.59 9.26
N GLY A 394 10.74 -2.63 8.57
CA GLY A 394 9.85 -2.89 7.45
C GLY A 394 10.54 -3.59 6.28
N TYR A 395 11.68 -3.06 5.83
CA TYR A 395 12.43 -3.70 4.75
C TYR A 395 13.06 -5.03 5.16
N MET A 396 13.42 -5.23 6.44
CA MET A 396 13.82 -6.56 6.93
C MET A 396 12.65 -7.55 6.86
N PHE A 397 11.43 -7.12 7.22
CA PHE A 397 10.24 -7.92 7.07
C PHE A 397 9.98 -8.32 5.60
N TYR A 398 10.05 -7.37 4.65
CA TYR A 398 9.87 -7.69 3.23
C TYR A 398 11.00 -8.56 2.67
N ALA A 399 12.26 -8.36 3.08
CA ALA A 399 13.37 -9.23 2.69
C ALA A 399 13.12 -10.69 3.13
N SER A 400 12.68 -10.88 4.38
CA SER A 400 12.26 -12.20 4.89
C SER A 400 11.08 -12.76 4.09
N ALA A 401 10.06 -11.94 3.83
CA ALA A 401 8.85 -12.36 3.14
C ALA A 401 9.12 -12.81 1.71
N VAL A 402 9.94 -12.09 0.94
CA VAL A 402 10.25 -12.47 -0.46
C VAL A 402 11.09 -13.75 -0.52
N LEU A 403 12.02 -13.94 0.43
CA LEU A 403 12.79 -15.18 0.54
C LEU A 403 11.87 -16.35 0.90
N LYS A 404 10.98 -16.18 1.88
CA LYS A 404 9.99 -17.20 2.27
C LYS A 404 9.02 -17.53 1.14
N LYS A 405 8.50 -16.53 0.43
CA LYS A 405 7.62 -16.74 -0.73
C LYS A 405 8.30 -17.58 -1.80
N PHE A 406 9.56 -17.29 -2.13
CA PHE A 406 10.29 -18.07 -3.12
C PHE A 406 10.50 -19.53 -2.71
N GLU A 407 10.73 -19.78 -1.41
CA GLU A 407 10.77 -21.14 -0.87
C GLU A 407 9.42 -21.85 -0.99
N ASP A 408 8.34 -21.19 -0.58
CA ASP A 408 6.97 -21.74 -0.60
C ASP A 408 6.47 -22.01 -2.03
N ASP A 409 6.88 -21.19 -2.99
CA ASP A 409 6.57 -21.38 -4.41
C ASP A 409 7.41 -22.52 -5.05
N GLY A 410 8.29 -23.18 -4.30
CA GLY A 410 9.12 -24.29 -4.77
C GLY A 410 10.38 -23.87 -5.53
N ARG A 411 10.93 -22.68 -5.24
CA ARG A 411 12.13 -22.10 -5.86
C ARG A 411 12.11 -22.06 -7.40
N PRO A 412 11.06 -21.54 -8.04
CA PRO A 412 10.94 -21.53 -9.49
C PRO A 412 12.03 -20.65 -10.12
N LYS A 413 12.90 -21.23 -10.96
CA LYS A 413 14.01 -20.52 -11.62
C LYS A 413 13.58 -19.25 -12.38
N ALA A 414 12.35 -19.23 -12.90
CA ALA A 414 11.80 -18.11 -13.64
C ALA A 414 11.54 -16.86 -12.76
N ASP A 415 11.41 -17.02 -11.43
CA ASP A 415 11.09 -15.92 -10.50
C ASP A 415 12.36 -15.31 -9.87
N VAL A 416 13.53 -15.92 -10.11
CA VAL A 416 14.81 -15.43 -9.59
C VAL A 416 15.03 -13.94 -9.88
N PRO A 417 14.73 -13.38 -11.07
CA PRO A 417 14.86 -11.94 -11.29
C PRO A 417 14.01 -11.08 -10.33
N LEU A 418 12.76 -11.48 -10.08
CA LEU A 418 11.84 -10.77 -9.18
C LEU A 418 12.33 -10.87 -7.73
N LEU A 419 12.73 -12.07 -7.30
CA LEU A 419 13.30 -12.30 -5.98
C LEU A 419 14.55 -11.46 -5.75
N GLU A 420 15.54 -11.55 -6.65
CA GLU A 420 16.82 -10.86 -6.48
C GLU A 420 16.67 -9.35 -6.51
N TRP A 421 15.79 -8.83 -7.37
CA TRP A 421 15.51 -7.40 -7.42
C TRP A 421 14.94 -6.95 -6.06
N SER A 422 13.94 -7.68 -5.57
CA SER A 422 13.25 -7.37 -4.31
C SER A 422 14.19 -7.45 -3.11
N ALA A 423 14.98 -8.53 -3.01
CA ALA A 423 15.90 -8.74 -1.90
C ALA A 423 17.03 -7.70 -1.89
N LYS A 424 17.61 -7.37 -3.04
CA LYS A 424 18.64 -6.31 -3.16
C LYS A 424 18.07 -4.94 -2.81
N HIS A 425 16.87 -4.63 -3.30
CA HIS A 425 16.19 -3.39 -2.97
C HIS A 425 15.99 -3.26 -1.45
N CYS A 426 15.42 -4.29 -0.80
CA CYS A 426 15.23 -4.29 0.65
C CYS A 426 16.55 -4.11 1.42
N LEU A 427 17.58 -4.90 1.09
CA LEU A 427 18.88 -4.83 1.75
C LEU A 427 19.54 -3.46 1.60
N TYR A 428 19.46 -2.86 0.41
CA TYR A 428 19.95 -1.50 0.19
C TYR A 428 19.19 -0.48 1.05
N GLN A 429 17.86 -0.55 1.10
CA GLN A 429 17.05 0.37 1.91
C GLN A 429 17.33 0.24 3.41
N ILE A 430 17.53 -1.00 3.90
CA ILE A 430 17.94 -1.25 5.28
C ILE A 430 19.28 -0.56 5.58
N GLN A 431 20.28 -0.76 4.72
CA GLN A 431 21.60 -0.15 4.88
C GLN A 431 21.51 1.37 4.92
N MET A 432 20.74 1.97 4.01
CA MET A 432 20.58 3.42 3.95
C MET A 432 19.87 3.97 5.19
N ALA A 433 18.79 3.32 5.65
CA ALA A 433 18.08 3.75 6.84
C ALA A 433 18.95 3.62 8.11
N LEU A 434 19.75 2.56 8.25
CA LEU A 434 20.74 2.42 9.34
C LEU A 434 21.81 3.51 9.29
N ASP A 435 22.37 3.79 8.11
CA ASP A 435 23.36 4.85 7.93
C ASP A 435 22.79 6.22 8.31
N GLU A 436 21.55 6.50 7.91
CA GLU A 436 20.86 7.73 8.26
C GLU A 436 20.54 7.85 9.75
N ILE A 437 20.17 6.75 10.43
CA ILE A 437 19.97 6.71 11.88
C ILE A 437 21.26 7.15 12.58
N LEU A 438 22.39 6.57 12.17
CA LEU A 438 23.69 6.80 12.81
C LEU A 438 24.25 8.21 12.53
N ARG A 439 24.08 8.72 11.30
CA ARG A 439 24.46 10.11 10.98
C ARG A 439 23.64 11.15 11.74
N ASN A 440 22.39 10.83 12.05
CA ASN A 440 21.48 11.71 12.77
C ASN A 440 21.30 11.29 14.23
N PHE A 441 22.22 10.48 14.75
CA PHE A 441 22.14 10.00 16.12
C PHE A 441 22.29 11.19 17.09
N PRO A 442 21.53 11.23 18.21
CA PRO A 442 21.57 12.35 19.16
C PRO A 442 22.98 12.67 19.65
N ILE A 443 23.79 11.63 19.87
CA ILE A 443 25.19 11.72 20.27
C ILE A 443 26.06 11.38 19.06
N LYS A 444 26.55 12.41 18.36
CA LYS A 444 27.22 12.25 17.04
C LYS A 444 28.43 11.31 17.07
N TRP A 445 29.31 11.45 18.06
CA TRP A 445 30.52 10.64 18.17
C TRP A 445 30.19 9.16 18.42
N LEU A 446 29.16 8.89 19.20
CA LEU A 446 28.67 7.54 19.47
C LEU A 446 28.05 6.91 18.22
N GLY A 447 27.27 7.69 17.45
CA GLY A 447 26.77 7.26 16.15
C GLY A 447 27.89 6.88 15.17
N LEU A 448 29.01 7.62 15.18
CA LEU A 448 30.19 7.29 14.37
C LEU A 448 30.86 5.98 14.80
N ILE A 449 31.00 5.74 16.11
CA ILE A 449 31.56 4.49 16.64
C ILE A 449 30.68 3.30 16.26
N VAL A 450 29.37 3.39 16.47
CA VAL A 450 28.48 2.28 16.08
C VAL A 450 28.49 2.06 14.58
N ARG A 451 28.61 3.12 13.78
CA ARG A 451 28.77 3.01 12.32
C ARG A 451 29.99 2.20 11.92
N THR A 452 31.15 2.42 12.55
CA THR A 452 32.36 1.63 12.25
C THR A 452 32.24 0.18 12.73
N ILE A 453 31.45 -0.08 13.78
CA ILE A 453 31.16 -1.44 14.26
C ILE A 453 30.24 -2.20 13.28
N ILE A 454 29.13 -1.61 12.87
CA ILE A 454 28.13 -2.31 12.04
C ILE A 454 28.47 -2.31 10.54
N PHE A 455 29.25 -1.33 10.08
CA PHE A 455 29.73 -1.20 8.70
C PHE A 455 31.27 -1.03 8.65
N PRO A 456 32.05 -2.03 9.11
CA PRO A 456 33.51 -1.91 9.18
C PRO A 456 34.17 -1.76 7.80
N LEU A 457 33.55 -2.31 6.75
CA LEU A 457 33.98 -2.19 5.36
C LEU A 457 33.23 -1.09 4.58
N GLY A 458 32.48 -0.24 5.29
CA GLY A 458 31.62 0.77 4.68
C GLY A 458 30.31 0.20 4.10
N LEU A 459 29.64 1.04 3.31
CA LEU A 459 28.33 0.75 2.71
C LEU A 459 28.48 -0.07 1.42
N SER A 460 28.43 -1.39 1.53
CA SER A 460 28.74 -2.31 0.42
C SER A 460 27.53 -2.77 -0.40
N LEU A 461 26.31 -2.64 0.15
CA LEU A 461 25.08 -3.04 -0.55
C LEU A 461 24.72 -2.01 -1.62
N ARG A 462 24.28 -2.51 -2.79
CA ARG A 462 23.92 -1.72 -3.97
C ARG A 462 22.47 -1.98 -4.37
N GLN A 463 21.84 -0.97 -4.98
CA GLN A 463 20.55 -1.12 -5.64
C GLN A 463 20.59 -2.24 -6.70
N PRO A 464 19.43 -2.81 -7.09
CA PRO A 464 19.32 -3.64 -8.28
C PRO A 464 19.94 -2.92 -9.49
N ASN A 465 20.81 -3.59 -10.23
CA ASN A 465 21.46 -3.02 -11.40
C ASN A 465 20.60 -3.16 -12.65
N ASP A 466 20.95 -2.42 -13.70
CA ASP A 466 20.19 -2.34 -14.94
C ASP A 466 19.98 -3.71 -15.60
N PHE A 467 20.99 -4.59 -15.56
CA PHE A 467 20.85 -5.97 -16.05
C PHE A 467 19.72 -6.75 -15.34
N LEU A 468 19.62 -6.60 -14.02
CA LEU A 468 18.54 -7.24 -13.26
C LEU A 468 17.20 -6.56 -13.53
N GLY A 469 17.19 -5.23 -13.66
CA GLY A 469 16.01 -4.47 -14.08
C GLY A 469 15.47 -4.93 -15.44
N HIS A 470 16.33 -5.04 -16.44
CA HIS A 470 16.01 -5.55 -17.77
C HIS A 470 15.37 -6.95 -17.69
N ARG A 471 15.93 -7.85 -16.87
CA ARG A 471 15.37 -9.20 -16.69
C ARG A 471 13.98 -9.18 -16.06
N VAL A 472 13.72 -8.31 -15.08
CA VAL A 472 12.39 -8.15 -14.49
C VAL A 472 11.41 -7.58 -15.51
N ALA A 473 11.77 -6.50 -16.20
CA ALA A 473 10.92 -5.90 -17.23
C ALA A 473 10.57 -6.91 -18.35
N ALA A 474 11.56 -7.70 -18.78
CA ALA A 474 11.38 -8.75 -19.78
C ALA A 474 10.35 -9.83 -19.38
N LEU A 475 10.20 -10.11 -18.07
CA LEU A 475 9.17 -11.03 -17.57
C LEU A 475 7.76 -10.44 -17.69
N LEU A 476 7.61 -9.12 -17.50
CA LEU A 476 6.30 -8.47 -17.54
C LEU A 476 5.76 -8.29 -18.95
N ILE A 477 6.64 -8.03 -19.93
CA ILE A 477 6.26 -7.72 -21.31
C ILE A 477 6.07 -8.96 -22.20
N LYS A 478 6.12 -10.17 -21.63
CA LYS A 478 5.96 -11.44 -22.34
C LYS A 478 5.06 -12.40 -21.56
N PRO A 479 4.20 -13.20 -22.22
CA PRO A 479 3.53 -14.33 -21.60
C PRO A 479 4.55 -15.30 -20.99
N GLY A 480 4.29 -15.79 -19.79
CA GLY A 480 5.17 -16.74 -19.14
C GLY A 480 4.79 -17.03 -17.69
N LYS A 481 5.23 -18.20 -17.20
CA LYS A 481 4.84 -18.70 -15.88
C LYS A 481 5.16 -17.75 -14.72
N ALA A 482 6.24 -16.97 -14.81
CA ALA A 482 6.59 -15.98 -13.78
C ALA A 482 5.59 -14.81 -13.75
N ARG A 483 5.18 -14.30 -14.91
CA ARG A 483 4.14 -13.28 -15.04
C ARG A 483 2.81 -13.79 -14.50
N ASP A 484 2.44 -15.03 -14.84
CA ASP A 484 1.20 -15.66 -14.40
C ASP A 484 1.18 -15.88 -12.87
N ARG A 485 2.27 -16.37 -12.27
CA ARG A 485 2.40 -16.49 -10.81
C ARG A 485 2.35 -15.13 -10.11
N LEU A 486 3.11 -14.14 -10.62
CA LEU A 486 3.12 -12.79 -10.06
C LEU A 486 1.71 -12.20 -10.01
N THR A 487 0.89 -12.49 -11.02
CA THR A 487 -0.46 -11.94 -11.20
C THR A 487 -1.55 -12.93 -10.75
N GLN A 488 -1.22 -13.94 -9.95
CA GLN A 488 -2.20 -14.90 -9.48
C GLN A 488 -3.21 -14.24 -8.51
N GLY A 489 -4.50 -14.58 -8.67
CA GLY A 489 -5.57 -14.17 -7.76
C GLY A 489 -6.27 -12.84 -8.14
N ILE A 490 -5.86 -12.19 -9.23
CA ILE A 490 -6.65 -11.10 -9.83
C ILE A 490 -7.56 -11.65 -10.94
N TYR A 491 -8.61 -10.91 -11.28
CA TYR A 491 -9.41 -11.17 -12.47
C TYR A 491 -8.58 -10.93 -13.73
N ILE A 492 -8.58 -11.91 -14.64
CA ILE A 492 -7.93 -11.84 -15.95
C ILE A 492 -8.97 -12.28 -16.97
N SER A 493 -9.27 -11.42 -17.94
CA SER A 493 -10.20 -11.72 -19.03
C SER A 493 -9.43 -12.12 -20.29
N ASP A 494 -9.91 -13.14 -20.99
CA ASP A 494 -9.51 -13.45 -22.37
C ASP A 494 -10.46 -12.84 -23.41
N ASP A 495 -11.51 -12.15 -22.97
CA ASP A 495 -12.46 -11.44 -23.84
C ASP A 495 -11.77 -10.21 -24.47
N PRO A 496 -11.63 -10.15 -25.81
CA PRO A 496 -11.06 -8.99 -26.50
C PRO A 496 -11.87 -7.71 -26.30
N ASP A 497 -13.16 -7.79 -25.93
CA ASP A 497 -14.03 -6.64 -25.66
C ASP A 497 -13.99 -6.16 -24.20
N ASP A 498 -13.39 -6.92 -23.29
CA ASP A 498 -13.10 -6.47 -21.93
C ASP A 498 -12.02 -5.38 -21.91
N ILE A 499 -12.16 -4.42 -21.00
CA ILE A 499 -11.28 -3.26 -20.82
C ILE A 499 -9.82 -3.68 -20.61
N THR A 500 -9.60 -4.80 -19.92
CA THR A 500 -8.28 -5.37 -19.68
C THR A 500 -7.96 -6.55 -20.58
N GLY A 501 -8.97 -7.33 -21.00
CA GLY A 501 -8.80 -8.48 -21.89
C GLY A 501 -8.29 -8.10 -23.28
N CYS A 502 -8.65 -6.92 -23.79
CA CYS A 502 -8.10 -6.39 -25.05
C CYS A 502 -6.56 -6.30 -25.06
N LEU A 503 -5.92 -6.08 -23.90
CA LEU A 503 -4.46 -6.04 -23.77
C LEU A 503 -3.83 -7.42 -23.95
N GLU A 504 -4.41 -8.46 -23.35
CA GLU A 504 -3.89 -9.82 -23.47
C GLU A 504 -4.06 -10.37 -24.89
N ASP A 505 -5.19 -10.08 -25.54
CA ASP A 505 -5.42 -10.38 -26.95
C ASP A 505 -4.39 -9.67 -27.85
N ALA A 506 -4.21 -8.36 -27.67
CA ALA A 506 -3.23 -7.58 -28.43
C ALA A 506 -1.79 -8.08 -28.19
N LEU A 507 -1.43 -8.42 -26.95
CA LEU A 507 -0.10 -8.94 -26.61
C LEU A 507 0.20 -10.23 -27.39
N LYS A 508 -0.74 -11.19 -27.40
CA LYS A 508 -0.60 -12.46 -28.14
C LYS A 508 -0.41 -12.19 -29.64
N LYS A 509 -1.24 -11.32 -30.23
CA LYS A 509 -1.19 -10.98 -31.67
C LYS A 509 0.07 -10.22 -32.07
N VAL A 510 0.52 -9.26 -31.26
CA VAL A 510 1.76 -8.49 -31.52
C VAL A 510 2.98 -9.42 -31.49
N ILE A 511 3.05 -10.35 -30.54
CA ILE A 511 4.15 -11.32 -30.47
C ILE A 511 4.18 -12.22 -31.72
N LEU A 512 3.02 -12.66 -32.20
CA LEU A 512 2.92 -13.44 -33.45
C LEU A 512 3.33 -12.64 -34.69
N ALA A 513 3.05 -11.33 -34.72
CA ALA A 513 3.41 -10.44 -35.82
C ALA A 513 4.90 -10.04 -35.86
N GLU A 514 5.59 -10.05 -34.72
CA GLU A 514 6.97 -9.55 -34.60
C GLU A 514 8.01 -10.19 -35.54
N PRO A 515 8.04 -11.52 -35.76
CA PRO A 515 8.99 -12.13 -36.70
C PRO A 515 8.79 -11.62 -38.13
N ILE A 516 7.53 -11.42 -38.54
CA ILE A 516 7.15 -10.93 -39.87
C ILE A 516 7.59 -9.47 -40.01
N GLU A 517 7.29 -8.62 -39.02
CA GLU A 517 7.72 -7.23 -39.01
C GLU A 517 9.25 -7.07 -39.01
N ARG A 518 9.96 -7.98 -38.34
CA ARG A 518 11.43 -7.99 -38.33
C ARG A 518 12.00 -8.30 -39.72
N ARG A 519 11.43 -9.29 -40.43
CA ARG A 519 11.79 -9.60 -41.82
C ARG A 519 11.53 -8.41 -42.73
N LEU A 520 10.32 -7.85 -42.68
CA LEU A 520 9.97 -6.66 -43.47
C LEU A 520 10.88 -5.44 -43.20
N ARG A 521 11.35 -5.28 -41.96
CA ARG A 521 12.31 -4.22 -41.62
C ARG A 521 13.70 -4.49 -42.17
N ALA A 522 14.18 -5.72 -42.09
CA ALA A 522 15.47 -6.11 -42.67
C ALA A 522 15.46 -5.86 -44.19
N ASP A 523 14.34 -6.17 -44.85
CA ASP A 523 14.17 -6.01 -46.30
C ASP A 523 13.78 -4.57 -46.73
N HIS A 524 13.78 -3.62 -45.78
CA HIS A 524 13.48 -2.20 -46.01
C HIS A 524 12.06 -1.96 -46.60
N GLN A 525 11.12 -2.86 -46.30
CA GLN A 525 9.73 -2.84 -46.77
C GLN A 525 8.75 -2.12 -45.83
N VAL A 526 9.24 -1.50 -44.74
CA VAL A 526 8.41 -0.75 -43.77
C VAL A 526 8.08 0.62 -44.35
N LYS A 527 6.78 0.88 -44.60
CA LYS A 527 6.32 2.08 -45.31
C LYS A 527 6.27 3.38 -44.49
N SER A 528 6.22 4.48 -45.24
CA SER A 528 6.04 5.86 -44.78
C SER A 528 4.57 6.27 -44.62
N ASP A 529 4.36 7.39 -43.93
CA ASP A 529 3.15 7.77 -43.19
C ASP A 529 1.89 8.14 -44.04
N LEU A 530 1.90 7.92 -45.36
CA LEU A 530 0.87 8.45 -46.29
C LEU A 530 -0.14 7.42 -46.83
N GLN A 531 -0.02 6.12 -46.52
CA GLN A 531 -0.97 5.09 -46.97
C GLN A 531 -1.66 4.40 -45.80
N SER A 532 -2.87 3.86 -46.03
CA SER A 532 -3.54 3.04 -45.01
C SER A 532 -2.81 1.72 -44.78
N TYR A 533 -2.84 1.21 -43.55
CA TYR A 533 -2.15 -0.04 -43.19
C TYR A 533 -2.63 -1.23 -44.04
N GLN A 534 -3.93 -1.31 -44.35
CA GLN A 534 -4.50 -2.36 -45.20
C GLN A 534 -3.89 -2.33 -46.61
N GLN A 535 -3.84 -1.16 -47.25
CA GLN A 535 -3.25 -1.01 -48.59
C GLN A 535 -1.78 -1.42 -48.62
N TRP A 536 -1.01 -1.09 -47.57
CA TRP A 536 0.38 -1.53 -47.47
C TRP A 536 0.49 -3.05 -47.42
N ILE A 537 -0.35 -3.72 -46.63
CA ILE A 537 -0.37 -5.19 -46.57
C ILE A 537 -0.79 -5.81 -47.91
N ASP A 538 -1.80 -5.27 -48.58
CA ASP A 538 -2.27 -5.77 -49.87
C ASP A 538 -1.18 -5.67 -50.95
N GLU A 539 -0.40 -4.59 -50.96
CA GLU A 539 0.75 -4.44 -51.84
C GLU A 539 1.87 -5.46 -51.55
N LEU A 540 2.14 -5.76 -50.27
CA LEU A 540 3.16 -6.75 -49.90
C LEU A 540 2.76 -8.17 -50.34
N VAL A 541 1.47 -8.50 -50.26
CA VAL A 541 0.93 -9.77 -50.77
C VAL A 541 1.01 -9.81 -52.30
N THR A 542 0.63 -8.72 -52.98
CA THR A 542 0.68 -8.65 -54.45
C THR A 542 2.10 -8.79 -55.01
N LYS A 543 3.10 -8.35 -54.24
CA LYS A 543 4.53 -8.47 -54.58
C LYS A 543 5.17 -9.79 -54.11
N ASP A 544 4.37 -10.73 -53.60
CA ASP A 544 4.82 -12.01 -53.02
C ASP A 544 5.88 -11.86 -51.90
N LEU A 545 5.90 -10.71 -51.20
CA LEU A 545 6.83 -10.45 -50.10
C LEU A 545 6.37 -11.07 -48.78
N ILE A 546 5.06 -11.30 -48.62
CA ILE A 546 4.46 -11.98 -47.48
C ILE A 546 3.32 -12.89 -47.94
N SER A 547 3.03 -13.94 -47.16
CA SER A 547 1.89 -14.81 -47.44
C SER A 547 0.55 -14.17 -47.04
N SER A 548 -0.56 -14.68 -47.56
CA SER A 548 -1.91 -14.29 -47.12
C SER A 548 -2.16 -14.57 -45.63
N THR A 549 -1.50 -15.57 -45.07
CA THR A 549 -1.51 -15.88 -43.62
C THR A 549 -0.77 -14.81 -42.84
N ASP A 550 0.43 -14.41 -43.29
CA ASP A 550 1.22 -13.34 -42.67
C ASP A 550 0.45 -12.01 -42.68
N ALA A 551 -0.24 -11.70 -43.79
CA ALA A 551 -1.11 -10.55 -43.92
C ALA A 551 -2.22 -10.54 -42.86
N LYS A 552 -2.93 -11.67 -42.66
CA LYS A 552 -3.97 -11.79 -41.63
C LYS A 552 -3.41 -11.57 -40.22
N ILE A 553 -2.22 -12.09 -39.92
CA ILE A 553 -1.54 -11.90 -38.63
C ILE A 553 -1.24 -10.42 -38.38
N LEU A 554 -0.63 -9.74 -39.36
CA LEU A 554 -0.29 -8.33 -39.26
C LEU A 554 -1.54 -7.44 -39.09
N LEU A 555 -2.58 -7.68 -39.88
CA LEU A 555 -3.84 -6.94 -39.79
C LEU A 555 -4.53 -7.15 -38.44
N SER A 556 -4.60 -8.38 -37.97
CA SER A 556 -5.17 -8.72 -36.67
C SER A 556 -4.42 -8.04 -35.52
N ALA A 557 -3.08 -8.05 -35.57
CA ALA A 557 -2.24 -7.35 -34.59
C ALA A 557 -2.43 -5.83 -34.64
N GLN A 558 -2.57 -5.24 -35.83
CA GLN A 558 -2.80 -3.81 -35.99
C GLN A 558 -4.16 -3.37 -35.43
N VAL A 559 -5.23 -4.14 -35.70
CA VAL A 559 -6.57 -3.86 -35.15
C VAL A 559 -6.55 -3.92 -33.62
N ALA A 560 -5.97 -4.98 -33.05
CA ALA A 560 -5.86 -5.14 -31.60
C ALA A 560 -4.99 -4.05 -30.95
N THR A 561 -3.86 -3.71 -31.57
CA THR A 561 -2.99 -2.60 -31.13
C THR A 561 -3.74 -1.29 -31.15
N ARG A 562 -4.50 -1.00 -32.22
CA ARG A 562 -5.29 0.23 -32.33
C ARG A 562 -6.32 0.32 -31.20
N LYS A 563 -7.04 -0.77 -30.91
CA LYS A 563 -7.99 -0.82 -29.79
C LYS A 563 -7.33 -0.47 -28.44
N VAL A 564 -6.13 -1.01 -28.20
CA VAL A 564 -5.37 -0.76 -26.96
C VAL A 564 -4.81 0.66 -26.86
N ILE A 565 -4.45 1.33 -27.96
CA ILE A 565 -3.82 2.66 -27.90
C ILE A 565 -4.80 3.82 -28.02
N MET A 566 -6.00 3.58 -28.55
CA MET A 566 -7.04 4.61 -28.64
C MET A 566 -7.56 4.95 -27.24
N VAL A 567 -8.01 6.20 -27.08
CA VAL A 567 -8.65 6.70 -25.86
C VAL A 567 -10.07 7.12 -26.18
N ASP A 568 -10.93 7.12 -25.16
CA ASP A 568 -12.30 7.59 -25.32
C ASP A 568 -12.34 9.09 -25.63
N ASP A 569 -13.23 9.48 -26.55
CA ASP A 569 -13.57 10.86 -26.84
C ASP A 569 -15.07 11.10 -26.60
N PHE A 570 -15.40 12.33 -26.22
CA PHE A 570 -16.77 12.71 -25.86
C PHE A 570 -17.15 13.99 -26.60
N SER A 571 -18.33 14.00 -27.18
CA SER A 571 -18.95 15.19 -27.74
C SER A 571 -19.23 16.22 -26.62
N PRO A 572 -19.32 17.53 -26.94
CA PRO A 572 -19.71 18.54 -25.96
C PRO A 572 -21.04 18.21 -25.25
N GLN A 573 -21.98 17.58 -25.96
CA GLN A 573 -23.27 17.16 -25.43
C GLN A 573 -23.12 16.09 -24.34
N GLU A 574 -22.28 15.07 -24.55
CA GLU A 574 -22.01 14.02 -23.56
C GLU A 574 -21.33 14.55 -22.30
N LEU A 575 -20.52 15.60 -22.43
CA LEU A 575 -19.90 16.30 -21.30
C LEU A 575 -20.85 17.31 -20.61
N GLY A 576 -22.10 17.43 -21.05
CA GLY A 576 -23.05 18.41 -20.52
C GLY A 576 -22.72 19.86 -20.89
N ILE A 577 -21.81 20.08 -21.84
CA ILE A 577 -21.39 21.41 -22.31
C ILE A 577 -22.35 21.89 -23.39
N LYS A 578 -23.15 22.92 -23.06
CA LYS A 578 -23.92 23.65 -24.08
C LYS A 578 -22.94 24.44 -24.95
N ARG A 579 -22.74 24.02 -26.21
CA ARG A 579 -21.97 24.80 -27.19
C ARG A 579 -22.52 26.23 -27.23
N ALA A 580 -21.66 27.23 -27.02
CA ALA A 580 -22.01 28.61 -27.33
C ALA A 580 -22.48 28.66 -28.79
N LYS A 581 -23.70 29.14 -29.04
CA LYS A 581 -24.19 29.37 -30.41
C LYS A 581 -23.16 30.26 -31.09
N ASN A 582 -22.56 29.77 -32.19
CA ASN A 582 -21.62 30.54 -33.00
C ASN A 582 -22.17 31.95 -33.22
N SER A 583 -21.54 32.94 -32.58
CA SER A 583 -21.79 34.35 -32.86
C SER A 583 -21.62 34.56 -34.37
N PRO A 584 -22.57 35.21 -35.07
CA PRO A 584 -22.48 35.35 -36.51
C PRO A 584 -21.18 36.08 -36.87
N LYS A 585 -20.47 35.52 -37.86
CA LYS A 585 -19.22 36.02 -38.44
C LYS A 585 -19.15 37.55 -38.36
N LYS A 586 -18.16 38.08 -37.63
CA LYS A 586 -17.79 39.51 -37.69
C LYS A 586 -17.75 39.92 -39.17
N LYS A 587 -18.61 40.87 -39.56
CA LYS A 587 -18.60 41.50 -40.88
C LYS A 587 -17.17 41.87 -41.23
N LYS A 588 -16.70 41.45 -42.42
CA LYS A 588 -15.43 41.92 -43.00
C LYS A 588 -15.43 43.45 -42.94
N LEU A 589 -14.51 44.02 -42.15
CA LEU A 589 -14.21 45.45 -42.22
C LEU A 589 -13.73 45.79 -43.64
N PRO A 590 -14.18 46.89 -44.26
CA PRO A 590 -13.75 47.27 -45.59
C PRO A 590 -12.26 47.58 -45.57
N LYS A 591 -11.52 47.04 -46.55
CA LYS A 591 -10.10 47.33 -46.78
C LYS A 591 -9.90 48.84 -46.93
N LYS A 592 -9.26 49.50 -45.97
CA LYS A 592 -8.72 50.85 -46.17
C LYS A 592 -7.59 50.76 -47.19
N LYS A 593 -7.68 51.53 -48.28
CA LYS A 593 -6.58 51.76 -49.23
C LYS A 593 -5.39 52.41 -48.48
N PRO A 594 -4.14 52.08 -48.84
CA PRO A 594 -2.98 52.74 -48.24
C PRO A 594 -2.93 54.20 -48.72
N LYS A 595 -2.83 55.15 -47.78
CA LYS A 595 -2.37 56.51 -48.07
C LYS A 595 -0.86 56.45 -48.26
N VAL A 596 -0.42 56.88 -49.44
CA VAL A 596 0.96 57.29 -49.71
C VAL A 596 1.27 58.46 -48.76
N ALA A 597 2.35 58.37 -48.00
CA ALA A 597 2.93 59.49 -47.30
C ALA A 597 4.39 59.60 -47.72
N SER A 598 4.71 60.80 -48.18
CA SER A 598 5.92 61.30 -48.78
C SER A 598 7.08 61.43 -47.80
N VAL A 599 8.27 61.37 -48.39
CA VAL A 599 9.59 61.78 -47.91
C VAL A 599 9.54 63.09 -47.11
N THR A 600 10.09 63.05 -45.89
CA THR A 600 11.17 63.92 -45.35
C THR A 600 11.69 63.29 -44.07
#